data_AF-A0AAW0RVC5-F1
#
_entry.id   AF-A0AAW0RVC5-F1
#
_cell.length_a   1.000
_cell.length_b   1.000
_cell.length_c   1.000
_cell.angle_alpha   90.00
_cell.angle_beta   90.00
_cell.angle_gamma   90.00
#
_symmetry.space_group_name_H-M   'P 1'
#
loop_
_entity.id
_entity.type
_entity.pdbx_description
1 polymer ?
#
loop_
_entity_poly.entity_id
_entity_poly.type
_entity_poly.pdbx_seq_one_letter_code
_entity_poly.pdbx_strand_id
1 'polypeptide(L)'
;MEQAIEEHFYNHGKTSTPGCHWCQIRAFGLTVVNKVDSAFLPKNFEFINSMVLGKGVEPAEDSFRSGCSCAHDGDCQYTGCLCLADLEDDDDMDMNDGVKKAYAYHTHGAKAGLLRSRLQKSTMPLYECHKGCACSSECPNRVVERGRTVSLQIFRTQNRGWGVRSQAPIKQGQFVDRYLGEIITAEEADRRRANSAVSQQKDVYLFALDKFTDKDSLDPRLNGPPLEVDGEFMSGPTRFINHSCDPNLRIFARVGDHADKHIHDLALFAIKDISRGEELTFDYVDGVVEEQDELDGNVEAGWVMTYKKTISREAGKTKATRIKYERFENERILTASTEATRRCTVRSVEDLVPQ
;
A
#
# COMPACT_ATOMS: atom_id res chain seq x y z
N MET A 1 24.42 -0.79 -18.48
CA MET A 1 24.47 -1.27 -17.08
C MET A 1 25.89 -1.60 -16.66
N GLU A 2 26.67 -2.35 -17.48
CA GLU A 2 28.08 -2.66 -17.19
C GLU A 2 28.95 -1.42 -16.93
N GLN A 3 28.94 -0.38 -17.77
CA GLN A 3 29.71 0.87 -17.51
C GLN A 3 29.36 1.59 -16.18
N ALA A 4 28.08 1.63 -15.79
CA ALA A 4 27.65 2.29 -14.55
C ALA A 4 27.94 1.43 -13.30
N ILE A 5 27.99 0.12 -13.49
CA ILE A 5 28.46 -0.83 -12.48
C ILE A 5 29.99 -0.72 -12.35
N GLU A 6 30.69 -0.54 -13.46
CA GLU A 6 32.16 -0.39 -13.53
C GLU A 6 32.63 0.79 -12.69
N GLU A 7 32.03 1.99 -12.82
CA GLU A 7 32.35 3.15 -11.97
C GLU A 7 32.09 2.89 -10.47
N HIS A 8 31.05 2.13 -10.12
CA HIS A 8 30.79 1.76 -8.73
C HIS A 8 31.85 0.81 -8.18
N PHE A 9 32.20 -0.24 -8.92
CA PHE A 9 33.22 -1.20 -8.51
C PHE A 9 34.62 -0.56 -8.47
N TYR A 10 34.91 0.40 -9.35
CA TYR A 10 36.18 1.13 -9.37
C TYR A 10 36.33 2.08 -8.17
N ASN A 11 35.26 2.74 -7.74
CA ASN A 11 35.34 3.82 -6.74
C ASN A 11 34.87 3.43 -5.33
N HIS A 12 34.02 2.41 -5.17
CA HIS A 12 33.33 2.12 -3.90
C HIS A 12 33.48 0.68 -3.41
N GLY A 13 34.36 -0.13 -4.03
CA GLY A 13 34.41 -1.60 -3.97
C GLY A 13 34.34 -2.33 -2.62
N LYS A 14 34.34 -1.63 -1.46
CA LYS A 14 34.10 -2.23 -0.13
C LYS A 14 33.36 -1.36 0.91
N THR A 15 33.23 -0.04 0.72
CA THR A 15 32.66 0.89 1.73
C THR A 15 31.43 1.59 1.18
N SER A 16 30.32 1.56 1.93
CA SER A 16 29.08 2.26 1.56
C SER A 16 29.32 3.77 1.51
N THR A 17 28.98 4.41 0.39
CA THR A 17 29.04 5.87 0.24
C THR A 17 27.63 6.44 0.26
N PRO A 18 27.33 7.44 1.13
CA PRO A 18 26.05 8.13 1.14
C PRO A 18 25.69 8.70 -0.24
N GLY A 19 24.44 8.54 -0.68
CA GLY A 19 23.96 8.99 -1.99
C GLY A 19 24.33 8.09 -3.19
N CYS A 20 25.06 6.99 -3.00
CA CYS A 20 25.33 6.04 -4.07
C CYS A 20 24.23 4.96 -4.13
N HIS A 21 23.40 4.95 -5.18
CA HIS A 21 22.34 3.94 -5.35
C HIS A 21 22.86 2.50 -5.29
N TRP A 22 24.01 2.21 -5.88
CA TRP A 22 24.56 0.84 -5.89
C TRP A 22 24.99 0.36 -4.50
N CYS A 23 25.52 1.27 -3.67
CA CYS A 23 25.78 0.98 -2.25
C CYS A 23 24.48 0.68 -1.51
N GLN A 24 23.44 1.50 -1.74
CA GLN A 24 22.12 1.30 -1.14
C GLN A 24 21.48 -0.02 -1.58
N ILE A 25 21.41 -0.31 -2.88
CA ILE A 25 20.88 -1.56 -3.44
C ILE A 25 21.53 -2.78 -2.79
N ARG A 26 22.87 -2.76 -2.65
CA ARG A 26 23.61 -3.86 -2.01
C ARG A 26 23.29 -3.99 -0.52
N ALA A 27 23.26 -2.87 0.21
CA ALA A 27 22.93 -2.86 1.64
C ALA A 27 21.48 -3.33 1.90
N PHE A 28 20.55 -3.00 1.01
CA PHE A 28 19.16 -3.44 1.05
C PHE A 28 18.95 -4.89 0.59
N GLY A 29 19.99 -5.57 0.06
CA GLY A 29 19.83 -6.92 -0.49
C GLY A 29 18.90 -6.96 -1.72
N LEU A 30 18.89 -5.89 -2.51
CA LEU A 30 18.12 -5.76 -3.75
C LEU A 30 19.01 -6.04 -4.96
N THR A 31 18.37 -6.36 -6.09
CA THR A 31 19.05 -6.35 -7.39
C THR A 31 18.29 -5.47 -8.38
N VAL A 32 19.01 -4.83 -9.30
CA VAL A 32 18.42 -3.98 -10.35
C VAL A 32 18.89 -4.47 -11.71
N VAL A 33 17.95 -4.71 -12.63
CA VAL A 33 18.25 -5.24 -13.97
C VAL A 33 17.55 -4.41 -15.05
N ASN A 34 18.31 -3.92 -16.02
CA ASN A 34 17.78 -3.28 -17.21
C ASN A 34 18.40 -3.94 -18.44
N LYS A 35 17.55 -4.58 -19.26
CA LYS A 35 17.91 -5.22 -20.52
C LYS A 35 17.12 -4.64 -21.71
N VAL A 36 16.39 -3.55 -21.48
CA VAL A 36 15.41 -3.00 -22.43
C VAL A 36 15.93 -1.70 -23.03
N ASP A 37 16.41 -0.78 -22.19
CA ASP A 37 16.83 0.55 -22.60
C ASP A 37 18.04 1.04 -21.77
N SER A 38 18.39 2.33 -21.92
CA SER A 38 19.46 3.00 -21.19
C SER A 38 18.97 3.74 -19.93
N ALA A 39 17.74 3.52 -19.46
CA ALA A 39 17.21 4.18 -18.29
C ALA A 39 17.88 3.68 -17.00
N PHE A 40 17.95 4.56 -16.01
CA PHE A 40 18.47 4.30 -14.67
C PHE A 40 17.46 4.73 -13.62
N LEU A 41 17.65 4.27 -12.37
CA LEU A 41 16.85 4.77 -11.26
C LEU A 41 17.08 6.29 -11.07
N PRO A 42 16.05 7.06 -10.67
CA PRO A 42 16.17 8.52 -10.51
C PRO A 42 17.28 8.90 -9.54
N LYS A 43 18.26 9.72 -9.97
CA LYS A 43 19.50 10.04 -9.22
C LYS A 43 19.29 10.64 -7.82
N ASN A 44 18.13 11.22 -7.59
CA ASN A 44 17.71 11.87 -6.36
C ASN A 44 16.83 10.98 -5.48
N PHE A 45 16.70 9.69 -5.81
CA PHE A 45 15.91 8.74 -5.04
C PHE A 45 16.77 8.06 -3.97
N GLU A 46 16.24 7.92 -2.75
CA GLU A 46 16.90 7.26 -1.64
C GLU A 46 16.13 6.05 -1.13
N PHE A 47 16.83 4.92 -0.94
CA PHE A 47 16.23 3.76 -0.27
C PHE A 47 16.21 3.93 1.25
N ILE A 48 15.06 3.71 1.88
CA ILE A 48 14.86 3.76 3.34
C ILE A 48 14.29 2.46 3.91
N ASN A 49 14.64 2.13 5.14
CA ASN A 49 14.20 0.90 5.84
C ASN A 49 13.03 1.11 6.82
N SER A 50 12.70 2.38 7.09
CA SER A 50 11.63 2.80 8.02
C SER A 50 10.99 4.08 7.49
N MET A 51 9.76 4.35 7.93
CA MET A 51 9.08 5.61 7.68
C MET A 51 9.90 6.79 8.21
N VAL A 52 9.84 7.92 7.51
CA VAL A 52 10.40 9.19 7.97
C VAL A 52 9.26 10.12 8.33
N LEU A 53 9.26 10.68 9.53
CA LEU A 53 8.21 11.59 9.95
C LEU A 53 8.51 12.99 9.43
N GLY A 54 7.59 13.55 8.65
CA GLY A 54 7.66 14.90 8.13
C GLY A 54 7.35 15.94 9.21
N LYS A 55 7.55 17.21 8.87
CA LYS A 55 7.30 18.32 9.79
C LYS A 55 5.81 18.37 10.18
N GLY A 56 5.54 18.40 11.49
CA GLY A 56 4.18 18.46 12.03
C GLY A 56 3.52 17.10 12.21
N VAL A 57 4.23 16.01 11.94
CA VAL A 57 3.80 14.64 12.22
C VAL A 57 4.60 14.11 13.40
N GLU A 58 3.91 13.73 14.46
CA GLU A 58 4.52 13.17 15.67
C GLU A 58 3.91 11.80 16.01
N PRO A 59 4.72 10.86 16.52
CA PRO A 59 4.20 9.63 17.09
C PRO A 59 3.47 9.94 18.41
N ALA A 60 2.73 8.96 18.92
CA ALA A 60 2.19 9.02 20.26
C ALA A 60 3.30 9.20 21.30
N GLU A 61 3.01 9.99 22.33
CA GLU A 61 3.91 10.14 23.48
C GLU A 61 4.10 8.80 24.18
N ASP A 62 5.29 8.60 24.75
CA ASP A 62 5.66 7.35 25.43
C ASP A 62 4.71 7.00 26.59
N SER A 63 4.02 7.98 27.18
CA SER A 63 3.03 7.82 28.25
C SER A 63 1.75 7.09 27.81
N PHE A 64 1.39 7.17 26.54
CA PHE A 64 0.21 6.51 25.96
C PHE A 64 0.53 5.15 25.32
N ARG A 65 1.82 4.82 25.19
CA ARG A 65 2.26 3.57 24.59
C ARG A 65 1.95 2.40 25.50
N SER A 66 1.35 1.36 24.93
CA SER A 66 1.00 0.15 25.67
C SER A 66 1.31 -1.09 24.85
N GLY A 67 2.04 -2.02 25.46
CA GLY A 67 2.36 -3.31 24.87
C GLY A 67 1.86 -4.45 25.73
N CYS A 68 1.72 -5.64 25.14
CA CYS A 68 1.27 -6.81 25.88
C CYS A 68 2.31 -7.27 26.92
N SER A 69 1.82 -7.86 28.00
CA SER A 69 2.59 -8.48 29.07
C SER A 69 2.60 -10.02 29.00
N CYS A 70 2.37 -10.57 27.80
CA CYS A 70 2.38 -12.02 27.57
C CYS A 70 3.69 -12.65 28.05
N ALA A 71 3.59 -13.76 28.78
CA ALA A 71 4.76 -14.44 29.36
C ALA A 71 5.56 -15.20 28.29
N HIS A 72 4.87 -15.78 27.31
CA HIS A 72 5.48 -16.48 26.20
C HIS A 72 5.03 -15.88 24.87
N ASP A 73 5.91 -15.90 23.87
CA ASP A 73 5.63 -15.46 22.51
C ASP A 73 4.39 -16.14 21.91
N GLY A 74 4.18 -17.43 22.24
CA GLY A 74 3.02 -18.20 21.80
C GLY A 74 1.69 -17.71 22.37
N ASP A 75 1.68 -16.92 23.45
CA ASP A 75 0.46 -16.39 24.06
C ASP A 75 -0.12 -15.23 23.23
N CYS A 76 0.73 -14.54 22.46
CA CYS A 76 0.34 -13.40 21.62
C CYS A 76 -0.57 -13.74 20.44
N GLN A 77 -0.92 -15.02 20.25
CA GLN A 77 -1.84 -15.46 19.19
C GLN A 77 -3.32 -15.48 19.62
N TYR A 78 -3.60 -15.34 20.91
CA TYR A 78 -4.92 -15.52 21.52
C TYR A 78 -5.54 -14.18 21.94
N THR A 79 -6.87 -14.15 22.08
CA THR A 79 -7.63 -12.95 22.50
C THR A 79 -7.19 -12.34 23.85
N GLY A 80 -6.50 -13.10 24.71
CA GLY A 80 -5.92 -12.58 25.96
C GLY A 80 -4.73 -11.63 25.77
N CYS A 81 -4.17 -11.51 24.57
CA CYS A 81 -3.08 -10.59 24.28
C CYS A 81 -3.62 -9.16 24.11
N LEU A 82 -3.08 -8.20 24.89
CA LEU A 82 -3.48 -6.78 24.82
C LEU A 82 -3.40 -6.19 23.41
N CYS A 83 -2.42 -6.61 22.60
CA CYS A 83 -2.26 -6.10 21.23
C CYS A 83 -3.45 -6.47 20.33
N LEU A 84 -4.27 -7.45 20.71
CA LEU A 84 -5.43 -7.91 19.96
C LEU A 84 -6.76 -7.42 20.55
N ALA A 85 -6.72 -6.52 21.55
CA ALA A 85 -7.91 -6.08 22.29
C ALA A 85 -8.96 -5.36 21.42
N ASP A 86 -8.53 -4.72 20.32
CA ASP A 86 -9.39 -3.98 19.40
C ASP A 86 -9.94 -4.85 18.26
N LEU A 87 -9.70 -6.17 18.27
CA LEU A 87 -10.34 -7.08 17.34
C LEU A 87 -11.76 -7.38 17.82
N GLU A 88 -12.73 -7.18 16.95
CA GLU A 88 -14.10 -7.62 17.19
C GLU A 88 -14.17 -9.15 17.30
N ASP A 89 -15.00 -9.63 18.23
CA ASP A 89 -15.26 -11.06 18.41
C ASP A 89 -16.00 -11.62 17.19
N ASP A 90 -15.25 -12.21 16.27
CA ASP A 90 -15.76 -13.04 15.20
C ASP A 90 -16.13 -14.44 15.76
N ASP A 91 -17.32 -14.93 15.39
CA ASP A 91 -17.80 -16.26 15.79
C ASP A 91 -17.08 -17.39 15.03
N ASP A 92 -16.42 -17.08 13.91
CA ASP A 92 -15.69 -18.04 13.06
C ASP A 92 -14.19 -18.18 13.43
N MET A 93 -13.77 -17.73 14.62
CA MET A 93 -12.37 -17.87 15.05
C MET A 93 -11.99 -19.30 15.47
N ASP A 94 -10.82 -19.76 15.00
CA ASP A 94 -10.25 -21.06 15.38
C ASP A 94 -10.10 -21.17 16.91
N MET A 95 -10.66 -22.23 17.50
CA MET A 95 -10.53 -22.53 18.93
C MET A 95 -9.35 -23.46 19.19
N ASN A 96 -8.61 -23.21 20.28
CA ASN A 96 -7.65 -24.17 20.84
C ASN A 96 -7.86 -24.23 22.35
N ASP A 97 -8.21 -25.40 22.88
CA ASP A 97 -8.50 -25.61 24.31
C ASP A 97 -9.51 -24.61 24.91
N GLY A 98 -10.50 -24.19 24.12
CA GLY A 98 -11.53 -23.24 24.52
C GLY A 98 -11.14 -21.76 24.43
N VAL A 99 -9.94 -21.44 23.93
CA VAL A 99 -9.47 -20.06 23.71
C VAL A 99 -9.43 -19.75 22.21
N LYS A 100 -10.06 -18.63 21.80
CA LYS A 100 -10.09 -18.15 20.42
C LYS A 100 -8.70 -17.66 19.96
N LYS A 101 -8.19 -18.20 18.86
CA LYS A 101 -7.00 -17.69 18.16
C LYS A 101 -7.41 -16.53 17.25
N ALA A 102 -7.07 -15.31 17.67
CA ALA A 102 -7.53 -14.09 17.01
C ALA A 102 -6.54 -13.49 16.01
N TYR A 103 -5.23 -13.70 16.22
CA TYR A 103 -4.20 -13.00 15.45
C TYR A 103 -4.19 -13.37 13.95
N ALA A 104 -3.51 -12.52 13.17
CA ALA A 104 -3.66 -12.51 11.72
C ALA A 104 -3.01 -13.68 10.96
N TYR A 105 -2.09 -14.41 11.59
CA TYR A 105 -1.21 -15.36 10.90
C TYR A 105 -1.54 -16.82 11.23
N HIS A 106 -1.13 -17.74 10.36
CA HIS A 106 -1.15 -19.16 10.66
C HIS A 106 -0.02 -19.54 11.62
N THR A 107 -0.31 -20.37 12.62
CA THR A 107 0.65 -20.74 13.67
C THR A 107 1.63 -21.83 13.25
N HIS A 108 1.16 -22.86 12.53
CA HIS A 108 1.92 -24.08 12.28
C HIS A 108 1.73 -24.60 10.85
N GLY A 109 2.56 -25.57 10.49
CA GLY A 109 2.50 -26.27 9.22
C GLY A 109 3.07 -25.48 8.04
N ALA A 110 2.76 -25.92 6.82
CA ALA A 110 3.32 -25.36 5.59
C ALA A 110 2.93 -23.89 5.31
N LYS A 111 1.96 -23.37 6.07
CA LYS A 111 1.46 -21.99 5.99
C LYS A 111 1.89 -21.13 7.18
N ALA A 112 2.71 -21.62 8.12
CA ALA A 112 3.12 -20.86 9.30
C ALA A 112 3.69 -19.48 8.89
N GLY A 113 3.23 -18.42 9.57
CA GLY A 113 3.60 -17.03 9.28
C GLY A 113 2.90 -16.39 8.08
N LEU A 114 2.08 -17.12 7.32
CA LEU A 114 1.24 -16.56 6.26
C LEU A 114 -0.03 -15.95 6.84
N LEU A 115 -0.50 -14.85 6.23
CA LEU A 115 -1.76 -14.18 6.52
C LEU A 115 -2.94 -15.14 6.26
N ARG A 116 -3.81 -15.27 7.26
CA ARG A 116 -4.99 -16.15 7.20
C ARG A 116 -5.91 -15.76 6.04
N SER A 117 -6.41 -16.74 5.31
CA SER A 117 -7.24 -16.52 4.12
C SER A 117 -8.49 -15.66 4.37
N ARG A 118 -9.08 -15.72 5.57
CA ARG A 118 -10.23 -14.87 5.96
C ARG A 118 -9.90 -13.37 5.91
N LEU A 119 -8.65 -13.01 6.24
CA LEU A 119 -8.21 -11.61 6.27
C LEU A 119 -7.81 -11.09 4.89
N GLN A 120 -7.42 -11.97 3.96
CA GLN A 120 -6.92 -11.54 2.64
C GLN A 120 -7.96 -10.74 1.82
N LYS A 121 -9.25 -11.01 2.04
CA LYS A 121 -10.38 -10.27 1.42
C LYS A 121 -11.03 -9.27 2.36
N SER A 122 -10.63 -9.26 3.63
CA SER A 122 -11.18 -8.36 4.65
C SER A 122 -10.54 -6.98 4.52
N THR A 123 -11.23 -5.96 5.03
CA THR A 123 -10.68 -4.62 5.24
C THR A 123 -10.12 -4.43 6.65
N MET A 124 -10.20 -5.46 7.51
CA MET A 124 -9.75 -5.38 8.90
C MET A 124 -8.26 -5.06 9.01
N PRO A 125 -7.85 -4.19 9.95
CA PRO A 125 -6.46 -3.91 10.20
C PRO A 125 -5.74 -5.11 10.84
N LEU A 126 -4.43 -5.18 10.67
CA LEU A 126 -3.57 -6.19 11.27
C LEU A 126 -2.93 -5.62 12.53
N TYR A 127 -3.38 -6.08 13.70
CA TYR A 127 -2.75 -5.71 14.97
C TYR A 127 -1.59 -6.64 15.31
N GLU A 128 -0.38 -6.09 15.39
CA GLU A 128 0.83 -6.80 15.73
C GLU A 128 1.39 -6.37 17.08
N CYS A 129 2.22 -7.23 17.68
CA CYS A 129 3.11 -6.81 18.75
C CYS A 129 4.15 -5.81 18.22
N HIS A 130 4.73 -5.06 19.14
CA HIS A 130 5.68 -3.97 18.86
C HIS A 130 6.68 -3.85 20.01
N LYS A 131 7.65 -2.93 19.90
CA LYS A 131 8.76 -2.76 20.85
C LYS A 131 8.35 -2.57 22.31
N GLY A 132 7.13 -2.11 22.59
CA GLY A 132 6.61 -1.96 23.96
C GLY A 132 6.11 -3.27 24.60
N CYS A 133 6.02 -4.36 23.85
CA CYS A 133 5.55 -5.65 24.35
C CYS A 133 6.66 -6.45 25.05
N ALA A 134 6.27 -7.29 26.01
CA ALA A 134 7.17 -8.21 26.72
C ALA A 134 7.66 -9.39 25.86
N CYS A 135 6.96 -9.72 24.78
CA CYS A 135 7.34 -10.81 23.87
C CYS A 135 8.56 -10.46 23.01
N SER A 136 9.28 -11.49 22.57
CA SER A 136 10.54 -11.35 21.83
C SER A 136 10.35 -10.97 20.35
N SER A 137 11.46 -10.75 19.62
CA SER A 137 11.45 -10.55 18.17
C SER A 137 10.90 -11.75 17.37
N GLU A 138 10.95 -12.95 17.97
CA GLU A 138 10.45 -14.19 17.39
C GLU A 138 8.94 -14.39 17.62
N CYS A 139 8.28 -13.43 18.27
CA CYS A 139 6.83 -13.45 18.49
C CYS A 139 6.09 -13.70 17.17
N PRO A 140 5.19 -14.70 17.11
CA PRO A 140 4.47 -15.03 15.89
C PRO A 140 3.61 -13.88 15.37
N ASN A 141 3.28 -12.89 16.23
CA ASN A 141 2.53 -11.68 15.88
C ASN A 141 3.42 -10.44 15.60
N ARG A 142 4.62 -10.64 15.02
CA ARG A 142 5.56 -9.58 14.59
C ARG A 142 6.06 -9.78 13.14
N VAL A 143 5.21 -10.27 12.25
CA VAL A 143 5.59 -10.62 10.87
C VAL A 143 6.00 -9.38 10.07
N VAL A 144 5.21 -8.32 10.12
CA VAL A 144 5.50 -7.06 9.40
C VAL A 144 6.64 -6.32 10.08
N GLU A 145 6.69 -6.29 11.42
CA GLU A 145 7.78 -5.64 12.17
C GLU A 145 9.17 -6.20 11.81
N ARG A 146 9.28 -7.51 11.59
CA ARG A 146 10.55 -8.16 11.20
C ARG A 146 11.05 -7.73 9.82
N GLY A 147 10.22 -7.08 9.02
CA GLY A 147 10.60 -6.57 7.71
C GLY A 147 10.69 -7.65 6.63
N ARG A 148 11.15 -7.23 5.46
CA ARG A 148 11.16 -8.05 4.24
C ARG A 148 12.01 -9.31 4.39
N THR A 149 11.42 -10.46 4.09
CA THR A 149 12.12 -11.76 4.00
C THR A 149 12.25 -12.28 2.57
N VAL A 150 11.59 -11.63 1.61
CA VAL A 150 11.59 -12.00 0.18
C VAL A 150 12.71 -11.27 -0.57
N SER A 151 13.41 -11.97 -1.46
CA SER A 151 14.40 -11.36 -2.35
C SER A 151 13.72 -10.69 -3.55
N LEU A 152 13.81 -9.36 -3.60
CA LEU A 152 13.21 -8.55 -4.66
C LEU A 152 14.24 -8.08 -5.68
N GLN A 153 13.80 -8.02 -6.93
CA GLN A 153 14.54 -7.49 -8.06
C GLN A 153 13.71 -6.40 -8.75
N ILE A 154 14.26 -5.19 -8.80
CA ILE A 154 13.73 -4.12 -9.64
C ILE A 154 14.19 -4.42 -11.07
N PHE A 155 13.28 -4.38 -12.03
CA PHE A 155 13.60 -4.66 -13.42
C PHE A 155 12.93 -3.68 -14.37
N ARG A 156 13.58 -3.38 -15.49
CA ARG A 156 12.97 -2.58 -16.56
C ARG A 156 11.97 -3.43 -17.33
N THR A 157 10.71 -3.03 -17.34
CA THR A 157 9.67 -3.66 -18.15
C THR A 157 9.83 -3.22 -19.62
N GLN A 158 9.11 -3.84 -20.54
CA GLN A 158 9.23 -3.52 -21.97
C GLN A 158 8.67 -2.13 -22.32
N ASN A 159 7.59 -1.71 -21.66
CA ASN A 159 6.80 -0.56 -22.05
C ASN A 159 6.08 0.15 -20.88
N ARG A 160 6.41 -0.23 -19.64
CA ARG A 160 5.74 0.21 -18.41
C ARG A 160 6.75 0.64 -17.36
N GLY A 161 7.82 1.32 -17.77
CA GLY A 161 8.83 1.79 -16.83
C GLY A 161 9.53 0.69 -16.02
N TRP A 162 9.88 1.01 -14.77
CA TRP A 162 10.37 0.03 -13.79
C TRP A 162 9.23 -0.82 -13.22
N GLY A 163 9.54 -2.07 -12.90
CA GLY A 163 8.68 -2.98 -12.17
C GLY A 163 9.47 -3.74 -11.11
N VAL A 164 8.78 -4.50 -10.27
CA VAL A 164 9.42 -5.37 -9.26
C VAL A 164 8.99 -6.81 -9.48
N ARG A 165 9.90 -7.73 -9.27
CA ARG A 165 9.63 -9.18 -9.25
C ARG A 165 10.42 -9.85 -8.15
N SER A 166 10.01 -11.05 -7.76
CA SER A 166 10.77 -11.88 -6.83
C SER A 166 11.65 -12.90 -7.55
N GLN A 167 12.83 -13.17 -6.99
CA GLN A 167 13.73 -14.23 -7.48
C GLN A 167 13.39 -15.62 -6.94
N ALA A 168 12.41 -15.71 -6.04
CA ALA A 168 11.85 -16.94 -5.47
C ALA A 168 10.32 -16.92 -5.56
N PRO A 169 9.63 -18.08 -5.56
CA PRO A 169 8.18 -18.11 -5.47
C PRO A 169 7.70 -17.46 -4.16
N ILE A 170 6.57 -16.75 -4.21
CA ILE A 170 5.90 -16.16 -3.04
C ILE A 170 4.57 -16.87 -2.87
N LYS A 171 4.27 -17.34 -1.65
CA LYS A 171 3.00 -18.02 -1.35
C LYS A 171 1.88 -17.01 -1.12
N GLN A 172 0.65 -17.40 -1.42
CA GLN A 172 -0.53 -16.65 -1.02
C GLN A 172 -0.54 -16.43 0.51
N GLY A 173 -0.78 -15.19 0.93
CA GLY A 173 -0.73 -14.73 2.31
C GLY A 173 0.69 -14.38 2.80
N GLN A 174 1.73 -14.47 1.98
CA GLN A 174 3.07 -14.11 2.41
C GLN A 174 3.27 -12.59 2.42
N PHE A 175 3.85 -12.09 3.50
CA PHE A 175 4.30 -10.70 3.59
C PHE A 175 5.46 -10.46 2.62
N VAL A 176 5.36 -9.39 1.81
CA VAL A 176 6.39 -9.02 0.84
C VAL A 176 7.28 -7.93 1.41
N ASP A 177 6.72 -6.75 1.66
CA ASP A 177 7.43 -5.59 2.22
C ASP A 177 6.39 -4.51 2.58
N ARG A 178 6.82 -3.41 3.19
CA ARG A 178 5.99 -2.22 3.42
C ARG A 178 6.11 -1.23 2.28
N TYR A 179 5.06 -0.45 2.03
CA TYR A 179 5.20 0.83 1.34
C TYR A 179 5.78 1.85 2.32
N LEU A 180 6.91 2.46 1.97
CA LEU A 180 7.63 3.40 2.83
C LEU A 180 7.70 4.77 2.18
N GLY A 181 7.88 5.80 2.99
CA GLY A 181 8.08 7.16 2.51
C GLY A 181 8.23 8.14 3.66
N GLU A 182 8.10 9.42 3.31
CA GLU A 182 7.91 10.49 4.27
C GLU A 182 6.42 10.57 4.64
N ILE A 183 6.08 10.46 5.93
CA ILE A 183 4.72 10.71 6.41
C ILE A 183 4.52 12.21 6.53
N ILE A 184 3.56 12.75 5.79
CA ILE A 184 3.27 14.18 5.70
C ILE A 184 1.81 14.47 6.07
N THR A 185 1.54 15.71 6.46
CA THR A 185 0.16 16.16 6.72
C THR A 185 -0.62 16.32 5.41
N ALA A 186 -1.95 16.30 5.49
CA ALA A 186 -2.82 16.53 4.33
C ALA A 186 -2.52 17.89 3.65
N GLU A 187 -2.24 18.93 4.43
CA GLU A 187 -1.92 20.26 3.88
C GLU A 187 -0.59 20.24 3.09
N GLU A 188 0.40 19.49 3.57
CA GLU A 188 1.67 19.34 2.86
C GLU A 188 1.51 18.47 1.61
N ALA A 189 0.67 17.42 1.66
CA ALA A 189 0.31 16.62 0.50
C ALA A 189 -0.36 17.47 -0.58
N ASP A 190 -1.36 18.29 -0.22
CA ASP A 190 -2.04 19.21 -1.13
C ASP A 190 -1.09 20.26 -1.71
N ARG A 191 -0.20 20.81 -0.88
CA ARG A 191 0.85 21.72 -1.33
C ARG A 191 1.77 21.04 -2.35
N ARG A 192 2.14 19.78 -2.13
CA ARG A 192 2.97 19.00 -3.06
C ARG A 192 2.22 18.71 -4.36
N ARG A 193 0.96 18.27 -4.30
CA ARG A 193 0.08 18.07 -5.48
C ARG A 193 0.00 19.34 -6.33
N ALA A 194 -0.25 20.49 -5.71
CA ALA A 194 -0.37 21.78 -6.39
C ALA A 194 0.93 22.26 -7.06
N ASN A 195 2.08 21.95 -6.48
CA ASN A 195 3.40 22.34 -7.01
C ASN A 195 3.93 21.40 -8.10
N SER A 196 3.23 20.31 -8.38
CA SER A 196 3.65 19.36 -9.40
C SER A 196 3.12 19.82 -10.76
N ALA A 197 4.03 20.05 -11.71
CA ALA A 197 3.69 20.50 -13.06
C ALA A 197 2.67 19.57 -13.77
N VAL A 198 2.52 18.35 -13.27
CA VAL A 198 1.47 17.41 -13.62
C VAL A 198 0.91 16.89 -12.30
N SER A 199 -0.24 17.40 -11.85
CA SER A 199 -0.87 16.94 -10.59
C SER A 199 -1.05 15.42 -10.55
N GLN A 200 -1.31 14.80 -11.71
CA GLN A 200 -1.43 13.34 -11.85
C GLN A 200 -0.14 12.56 -11.60
N GLN A 201 1.04 13.19 -11.61
CA GLN A 201 2.32 12.50 -11.33
C GLN A 201 2.53 12.26 -9.83
N LYS A 202 2.02 13.16 -8.97
CA LYS A 202 2.19 13.02 -7.52
C LYS A 202 1.17 12.11 -6.86
N ASP A 203 -0.05 12.05 -7.38
CA ASP A 203 -1.08 11.15 -6.86
C ASP A 203 -0.68 9.67 -6.93
N VAL A 204 0.35 9.32 -7.73
CA VAL A 204 0.86 7.95 -7.85
C VAL A 204 1.73 7.52 -6.66
N TYR A 205 2.38 8.47 -5.97
CA TYR A 205 3.34 8.17 -4.90
C TYR A 205 2.81 8.44 -3.50
N LEU A 206 1.63 9.05 -3.41
CA LEU A 206 0.97 9.44 -2.18
C LEU A 206 -0.06 8.36 -1.78
N PHE A 207 0.07 7.85 -0.57
CA PHE A 207 -0.87 6.89 0.00
C PHE A 207 -1.42 7.42 1.32
N ALA A 208 -2.74 7.57 1.41
CA ALA A 208 -3.41 8.00 2.63
C ALA A 208 -3.32 6.93 3.73
N LEU A 209 -3.18 7.38 4.97
CA LEU A 209 -3.24 6.57 6.21
C LEU A 209 -4.63 6.73 6.84
N ASP A 210 -5.66 6.38 6.07
CA ASP A 210 -7.06 6.67 6.37
C ASP A 210 -7.82 5.50 7.04
N LYS A 211 -7.13 4.38 7.29
CA LYS A 211 -7.77 3.16 7.81
C LYS A 211 -8.59 3.39 9.09
N PHE A 212 -8.11 4.32 9.92
CA PHE A 212 -8.68 4.66 11.22
C PHE A 212 -9.25 6.08 11.25
N THR A 213 -9.36 6.75 10.09
CA THR A 213 -9.98 8.08 10.02
C THR A 213 -11.47 7.95 10.29
N ASP A 214 -11.93 8.66 11.32
CA ASP A 214 -13.30 8.68 11.78
C ASP A 214 -13.63 10.06 12.35
N LYS A 215 -14.55 10.77 11.70
CA LYS A 215 -14.97 12.14 12.09
C LYS A 215 -15.53 12.20 13.50
N ASP A 216 -16.06 11.09 14.03
CA ASP A 216 -16.62 10.98 15.37
C ASP A 216 -15.60 10.50 16.43
N SER A 217 -14.35 10.25 16.02
CA SER A 217 -13.28 9.83 16.93
C SER A 217 -12.97 10.92 17.98
N LEU A 218 -12.82 10.47 19.22
CA LEU A 218 -12.34 11.32 20.33
C LEU A 218 -10.84 11.62 20.22
N ASP A 219 -10.08 10.84 19.45
CA ASP A 219 -8.68 11.12 19.15
C ASP A 219 -8.59 12.17 18.02
N PRO A 220 -8.08 13.39 18.30
CA PRO A 220 -7.99 14.46 17.31
C PRO A 220 -7.08 14.11 16.13
N ARG A 221 -6.22 13.08 16.26
CA ARG A 221 -5.35 12.60 15.17
C ARG A 221 -6.10 11.71 14.18
N LEU A 222 -7.31 11.26 14.54
CA LEU A 222 -8.14 10.37 13.72
C LEU A 222 -9.41 11.06 13.20
N ASN A 223 -9.82 12.20 13.76
CA ASN A 223 -11.05 12.91 13.34
C ASN A 223 -10.85 14.01 12.31
N GLY A 224 -9.61 14.25 11.87
CA GLY A 224 -9.26 15.16 10.80
C GLY A 224 -8.92 14.46 9.47
N PRO A 225 -8.46 15.22 8.47
CA PRO A 225 -7.87 14.66 7.26
C PRO A 225 -6.73 13.68 7.59
N PRO A 226 -6.66 12.52 6.94
CA PRO A 226 -5.61 11.54 7.18
C PRO A 226 -4.23 12.09 6.82
N LEU A 227 -3.21 11.55 7.49
CA LEU A 227 -1.83 11.72 7.03
C LEU A 227 -1.61 10.93 5.74
N GLU A 228 -0.55 11.26 5.00
CA GLU A 228 -0.19 10.56 3.77
C GLU A 228 1.28 10.15 3.76
N VAL A 229 1.60 9.05 3.08
CA VAL A 229 2.97 8.59 2.84
C VAL A 229 3.41 9.01 1.44
N ASP A 230 4.41 9.88 1.35
CA ASP A 230 5.04 10.31 0.10
C ASP A 230 6.31 9.49 -0.18
N GLY A 231 6.23 8.61 -1.19
CA GLY A 231 7.33 7.76 -1.64
C GLY A 231 8.14 8.33 -2.81
N GLU A 232 7.91 9.58 -3.25
CA GLU A 232 8.43 10.09 -4.53
C GLU A 232 9.97 10.07 -4.57
N PHE A 233 10.62 10.61 -3.54
CA PHE A 233 12.09 10.75 -3.47
C PHE A 233 12.75 9.82 -2.47
N MET A 234 12.00 9.18 -1.57
CA MET A 234 12.54 8.23 -0.62
C MET A 234 11.54 7.13 -0.32
N SER A 235 11.92 5.86 -0.48
CA SER A 235 11.01 4.73 -0.26
C SER A 235 11.74 3.38 -0.21
N GLY A 236 11.00 2.30 -0.01
CA GLY A 236 11.46 0.94 -0.25
C GLY A 236 11.37 0.55 -1.74
N PRO A 237 11.66 -0.71 -2.10
CA PRO A 237 11.49 -1.19 -3.47
C PRO A 237 10.03 -1.20 -3.93
N THR A 238 9.08 -1.20 -2.99
CA THR A 238 7.64 -1.27 -3.24
C THR A 238 7.10 -0.08 -4.02
N ARG A 239 7.77 1.08 -3.97
CA ARG A 239 7.50 2.23 -4.84
C ARG A 239 7.49 1.88 -6.34
N PHE A 240 8.30 0.91 -6.76
CA PHE A 240 8.44 0.51 -8.17
C PHE A 240 7.46 -0.59 -8.57
N ILE A 241 6.55 -1.02 -7.68
CA ILE A 241 5.52 -2.02 -8.00
C ILE A 241 4.43 -1.36 -8.81
N ASN A 242 4.11 -1.92 -9.97
CA ASN A 242 3.13 -1.35 -10.90
C ASN A 242 1.68 -1.62 -10.50
N HIS A 243 0.78 -0.80 -11.05
CA HIS A 243 -0.65 -0.96 -10.88
C HIS A 243 -1.21 -2.10 -11.74
N SER A 244 -2.09 -2.94 -11.19
CA SER A 244 -2.91 -3.88 -11.94
C SER A 244 -4.34 -3.92 -11.41
N CYS A 245 -5.33 -4.03 -12.31
CA CYS A 245 -6.73 -4.25 -11.96
C CYS A 245 -7.03 -5.73 -11.65
N ASP A 246 -6.08 -6.64 -11.93
CA ASP A 246 -6.06 -8.01 -11.40
C ASP A 246 -4.71 -8.23 -10.68
N PRO A 247 -4.54 -7.65 -9.48
CA PRO A 247 -3.26 -7.67 -8.80
C PRO A 247 -2.93 -9.04 -8.20
N ASN A 248 -1.66 -9.21 -7.83
CA ASN A 248 -1.19 -10.35 -7.03
C ASN A 248 -0.76 -9.95 -5.61
N LEU A 249 -0.69 -8.64 -5.31
CA LEU A 249 -0.51 -8.08 -3.98
C LEU A 249 -1.68 -7.19 -3.56
N ARG A 250 -1.85 -7.00 -2.25
CA ARG A 250 -2.77 -6.03 -1.65
C ARG A 250 -2.14 -5.38 -0.42
N ILE A 251 -2.51 -4.12 -0.17
CA ILE A 251 -2.07 -3.36 1.01
C ILE A 251 -2.98 -3.68 2.19
N PHE A 252 -2.37 -3.86 3.36
CA PHE A 252 -3.05 -3.99 4.64
C PHE A 252 -2.50 -2.98 5.63
N ALA A 253 -3.39 -2.29 6.33
CA ALA A 253 -2.99 -1.43 7.45
C ALA A 253 -2.51 -2.31 8.60
N ARG A 254 -1.25 -2.14 9.01
CA ARG A 254 -0.69 -2.83 10.17
C ARG A 254 -0.45 -1.83 11.30
N VAL A 255 -0.98 -2.14 12.48
CA VAL A 255 -0.81 -1.34 13.69
C VAL A 255 0.12 -2.10 14.64
N GLY A 256 1.17 -1.42 15.09
CA GLY A 256 1.98 -1.89 16.21
C GLY A 256 1.37 -1.40 17.52
N ASP A 257 1.81 -0.22 17.96
CA ASP A 257 1.23 0.44 19.12
C ASP A 257 -0.15 1.01 18.77
N HIS A 258 -1.16 0.73 19.60
CA HIS A 258 -2.54 1.20 19.38
C HIS A 258 -2.66 2.73 19.45
N ALA A 259 -1.72 3.40 20.14
CA ALA A 259 -1.68 4.86 20.19
C ALA A 259 -1.20 5.48 18.85
N ASP A 260 -0.62 4.69 17.95
CA ASP A 260 -0.04 5.11 16.67
C ASP A 260 -0.90 4.67 15.46
N LYS A 261 -2.21 4.48 15.64
CA LYS A 261 -3.15 4.15 14.56
C LYS A 261 -3.13 5.18 13.41
N HIS A 262 -2.92 6.46 13.70
CA HIS A 262 -2.85 7.55 12.71
C HIS A 262 -1.62 7.48 11.80
N ILE A 263 -0.59 6.71 12.19
CA ILE A 263 0.65 6.48 11.42
C ILE A 263 0.87 4.99 11.14
N HIS A 264 -0.21 4.24 10.93
CA HIS A 264 -0.14 2.80 10.69
C HIS A 264 0.76 2.44 9.48
N ASP A 265 1.34 1.24 9.51
CA ASP A 265 2.14 0.74 8.39
C ASP A 265 1.23 0.39 7.19
N LEU A 266 1.75 0.52 5.98
CA LEU A 266 1.15 0.02 4.73
C LEU A 266 1.86 -1.27 4.32
N ALA A 267 1.35 -2.43 4.74
CA ALA A 267 2.00 -3.72 4.53
C ALA A 267 1.47 -4.44 3.27
N LEU A 268 2.36 -4.79 2.33
CA LEU A 268 1.97 -5.55 1.13
C LEU A 268 2.04 -7.05 1.39
N PHE A 269 0.91 -7.73 1.20
CA PHE A 269 0.80 -9.18 1.25
C PHE A 269 0.40 -9.75 -0.11
N ALA A 270 0.93 -10.93 -0.44
CA ALA A 270 0.48 -11.67 -1.61
C ALA A 270 -0.94 -12.20 -1.41
N ILE A 271 -1.82 -11.96 -2.38
CA ILE A 271 -3.22 -12.45 -2.37
C ILE A 271 -3.42 -13.66 -3.28
N LYS A 272 -2.37 -14.08 -3.99
CA LYS A 272 -2.29 -15.28 -4.84
C LYS A 272 -0.89 -15.89 -4.69
N ASP A 273 -0.70 -17.14 -5.11
CA ASP A 273 0.65 -17.69 -5.29
C ASP A 273 1.32 -16.98 -6.49
N ILE A 274 2.56 -16.55 -6.32
CA ILE A 274 3.32 -15.77 -7.31
C ILE A 274 4.54 -16.57 -7.72
N SER A 275 4.68 -16.79 -9.02
CA SER A 275 5.79 -17.58 -9.57
C SER A 275 7.11 -16.80 -9.53
N ARG A 276 8.24 -17.52 -9.49
CA ARG A 276 9.56 -16.89 -9.63
C ARG A 276 9.62 -16.07 -10.92
N GLY A 277 10.02 -14.81 -10.80
CA GLY A 277 10.19 -13.90 -11.93
C GLY A 277 8.90 -13.27 -12.44
N GLU A 278 7.74 -13.61 -11.86
CA GLU A 278 6.48 -12.93 -12.10
C GLU A 278 6.53 -11.49 -11.54
N GLU A 279 5.94 -10.55 -12.26
CA GLU A 279 5.88 -9.15 -11.84
C GLU A 279 4.90 -8.99 -10.68
N LEU A 280 5.34 -8.29 -9.64
CA LEU A 280 4.49 -7.88 -8.53
C LEU A 280 3.65 -6.69 -8.96
N THR A 281 2.37 -6.71 -8.59
CA THR A 281 1.42 -5.63 -8.87
C THR A 281 0.39 -5.51 -7.75
N PHE A 282 -0.08 -4.30 -7.47
CA PHE A 282 -1.22 -4.04 -6.58
C PHE A 282 -2.19 -3.05 -7.23
N ASP A 283 -3.41 -2.95 -6.71
CA ASP A 283 -4.36 -1.95 -7.16
C ASP A 283 -4.09 -0.62 -6.43
N TYR A 284 -3.96 0.49 -7.16
CA TYR A 284 -3.65 1.80 -6.58
C TYR A 284 -4.91 2.50 -6.08
N VAL A 285 -6.09 2.01 -6.48
CA VAL A 285 -7.39 2.63 -6.21
C VAL A 285 -8.19 1.79 -5.20
N ASP A 286 -7.81 0.53 -4.96
CA ASP A 286 -8.42 -0.31 -3.91
C ASP A 286 -8.14 0.28 -2.52
N GLY A 287 -9.10 1.07 -2.02
CA GLY A 287 -8.99 1.83 -0.77
C GLY A 287 -9.43 3.29 -0.88
N VAL A 288 -9.54 3.86 -2.09
CA VAL A 288 -10.09 5.21 -2.27
C VAL A 288 -11.60 5.14 -2.11
N VAL A 289 -12.11 5.58 -0.95
CA VAL A 289 -13.54 5.82 -0.77
C VAL A 289 -13.87 7.06 -1.60
N GLU A 290 -14.39 6.88 -2.82
CA GLU A 290 -15.11 7.98 -3.45
C GLU A 290 -16.32 8.27 -2.55
N GLU A 291 -16.42 9.48 -1.99
CA GLU A 291 -17.64 9.97 -1.35
C GLU A 291 -18.76 9.88 -2.39
N GLN A 292 -19.49 8.75 -2.40
CA GLN A 292 -20.82 8.71 -2.97
C GLN A 292 -21.69 9.44 -1.97
N ASP A 293 -22.10 10.66 -2.31
CA ASP A 293 -23.22 11.32 -1.65
C ASP A 293 -24.44 10.37 -1.76
N GLU A 294 -24.67 9.58 -0.71
CA GLU A 294 -25.92 8.86 -0.51
C GLU A 294 -27.02 9.90 -0.30
N LEU A 295 -27.65 10.31 -1.40
CA LEU A 295 -28.94 11.01 -1.35
C LEU A 295 -30.01 9.99 -0.94
N ASP A 296 -30.17 9.81 0.36
CA ASP A 296 -31.37 9.24 0.96
C ASP A 296 -32.59 10.05 0.50
N GLY A 297 -33.50 9.41 -0.24
CA GLY A 297 -34.77 10.05 -0.59
C GLY A 297 -35.53 9.37 -1.71
N ASN A 298 -36.53 8.58 -1.33
CA ASN A 298 -37.81 8.35 -1.99
C ASN A 298 -37.91 8.73 -3.49
N VAL A 299 -38.10 7.73 -4.35
CA VAL A 299 -38.19 7.88 -5.81
C VAL A 299 -39.49 8.61 -6.19
N GLU A 300 -39.41 9.92 -6.43
CA GLU A 300 -40.35 10.63 -7.29
C GLU A 300 -39.57 11.42 -8.36
N ALA A 301 -39.89 11.12 -9.62
CA ALA A 301 -39.46 11.75 -10.87
C ALA A 301 -38.36 12.86 -10.77
N GLY A 302 -37.10 12.48 -10.98
CA GLY A 302 -35.96 13.39 -10.95
C GLY A 302 -34.99 13.22 -12.13
N TRP A 303 -34.27 14.28 -12.47
CA TRP A 303 -33.29 14.35 -13.55
C TRP A 303 -32.01 13.58 -13.21
N VAL A 304 -31.51 12.72 -14.11
CA VAL A 304 -30.21 12.06 -13.95
C VAL A 304 -29.15 12.78 -14.78
N MET A 305 -28.08 13.23 -14.12
CA MET A 305 -26.91 13.85 -14.77
C MET A 305 -25.99 12.77 -15.32
N THR A 306 -25.88 12.62 -16.64
CA THR A 306 -24.87 11.75 -17.26
C THR A 306 -23.79 12.57 -17.97
N TYR A 307 -22.54 12.40 -17.55
CA TYR A 307 -21.38 13.03 -18.15
C TYR A 307 -20.85 12.17 -19.31
N LYS A 308 -20.81 12.72 -20.53
CA LYS A 308 -20.04 12.15 -21.65
C LYS A 308 -19.01 13.16 -22.13
N LYS A 309 -17.73 12.89 -21.87
CA LYS A 309 -16.60 13.66 -22.42
C LYS A 309 -16.15 13.01 -23.72
N THR A 310 -16.53 13.59 -24.86
CA THR A 310 -16.00 13.18 -26.17
C THR A 310 -14.80 14.06 -26.51
N ILE A 311 -13.61 13.46 -26.66
CA ILE A 311 -12.40 14.16 -27.11
C ILE A 311 -12.26 13.90 -28.61
N SER A 312 -12.53 14.89 -29.46
CA SER A 312 -12.11 14.85 -30.86
C SER A 312 -10.74 15.53 -31.00
N ARG A 313 -9.85 14.90 -31.77
CA ARG A 313 -8.55 15.45 -32.15
C ARG A 313 -8.69 16.17 -33.48
N GLU A 314 -8.66 17.49 -33.46
CA GLU A 314 -8.21 18.29 -34.61
C GLU A 314 -7.71 19.66 -34.14
N ALA A 315 -6.47 19.99 -34.53
CA ALA A 315 -5.80 21.29 -34.49
C ALA A 315 -6.08 22.23 -33.28
N GLY A 316 -5.47 21.91 -32.14
CA GLY A 316 -4.86 22.93 -31.27
C GLY A 316 -5.74 23.96 -30.55
N LYS A 317 -7.07 23.75 -30.41
CA LYS A 317 -7.93 24.60 -29.56
C LYS A 317 -9.02 23.78 -28.86
N THR A 318 -9.00 23.72 -27.53
CA THR A 318 -10.09 23.18 -26.70
C THR A 318 -11.23 24.20 -26.63
N LYS A 319 -12.38 23.88 -27.23
CA LYS A 319 -13.67 24.55 -26.95
C LYS A 319 -14.56 23.59 -26.16
N ALA A 320 -14.91 23.97 -24.93
CA ALA A 320 -16.02 23.34 -24.20
C ALA A 320 -17.33 23.94 -24.72
N THR A 321 -18.30 23.14 -25.14
CA THR A 321 -19.64 23.67 -25.49
C THR A 321 -20.80 22.72 -25.16
N ARG A 322 -21.66 23.26 -24.29
CA ARG A 322 -23.11 23.12 -24.01
C ARG A 322 -23.74 21.76 -23.63
N ILE A 323 -24.43 21.86 -22.48
CA ILE A 323 -25.28 20.90 -21.76
C ILE A 323 -26.60 20.65 -22.51
N LYS A 324 -27.06 19.39 -22.60
CA LYS A 324 -28.43 19.02 -22.99
C LYS A 324 -29.10 18.28 -21.83
N TYR A 325 -30.34 18.66 -21.53
CA TYR A 325 -31.21 18.04 -20.53
C TYR A 325 -32.20 17.10 -21.25
N GLU A 326 -32.32 15.84 -20.83
CA GLU A 326 -33.35 14.92 -21.33
C GLU A 326 -34.05 14.22 -20.15
N ARG A 327 -35.38 14.12 -20.24
CA ARG A 327 -36.29 13.57 -19.22
C ARG A 327 -36.58 12.10 -19.56
N PHE A 328 -36.48 11.21 -18.58
CA PHE A 328 -36.95 9.82 -18.71
C PHE A 328 -38.21 9.61 -17.86
N GLU A 329 -39.18 8.88 -18.40
CA GLU A 329 -40.37 8.38 -17.70
C GLU A 329 -40.30 6.84 -17.61
N ASN A 330 -40.75 6.34 -16.46
CA ASN A 330 -40.82 4.94 -16.02
C ASN A 330 -40.96 3.88 -17.12
N GLU A 331 -40.03 2.92 -17.18
CA GLU A 331 -40.38 1.51 -17.37
C GLU A 331 -39.22 0.54 -17.00
N ARG A 332 -39.52 -0.33 -16.03
CA ARG A 332 -38.99 -1.68 -15.75
C ARG A 332 -37.47 -1.96 -15.86
N ILE A 333 -36.91 -2.24 -14.69
CA ILE A 333 -35.72 -3.07 -14.50
C ILE A 333 -35.91 -4.41 -15.25
N LEU A 334 -35.11 -4.62 -16.30
CA LEU A 334 -34.80 -5.94 -16.84
C LEU A 334 -33.28 -6.08 -16.85
N THR A 335 -32.80 -7.06 -16.11
CA THR A 335 -31.42 -7.54 -16.10
C THR A 335 -30.92 -7.81 -17.51
N ALA A 336 -29.86 -7.11 -17.92
CA ALA A 336 -29.01 -7.51 -19.04
C ALA A 336 -27.57 -7.46 -18.55
N SER A 337 -27.03 -8.63 -18.22
CA SER A 337 -25.59 -8.85 -18.13
C SER A 337 -24.97 -8.47 -19.48
N THR A 338 -24.24 -7.37 -19.49
CA THR A 338 -23.20 -7.15 -20.49
C THR A 338 -21.90 -7.20 -19.71
N GLU A 339 -21.20 -8.32 -19.83
CA GLU A 339 -19.77 -8.40 -19.53
C GLU A 339 -19.07 -7.38 -20.43
N ALA A 340 -18.99 -6.13 -19.98
CA ALA A 340 -17.97 -5.22 -20.45
C ALA A 340 -16.66 -5.74 -19.86
N THR A 341 -15.99 -6.64 -20.58
CA THR A 341 -14.58 -6.95 -20.34
C THR A 341 -13.82 -5.63 -20.51
N ARG A 342 -13.70 -4.84 -19.44
CA ARG A 342 -12.74 -3.74 -19.39
C ARG A 342 -11.38 -4.42 -19.56
N ARG A 343 -10.78 -4.30 -20.75
CA ARG A 343 -9.35 -4.58 -20.92
C ARG A 343 -8.59 -3.58 -20.06
N CYS A 344 -8.42 -3.93 -18.80
CA CYS A 344 -7.68 -3.19 -17.80
C CYS A 344 -6.28 -3.81 -17.79
N THR A 345 -5.34 -3.16 -18.48
CA THR A 345 -3.95 -3.60 -18.58
C THR A 345 -3.15 -3.03 -17.41
N VAL A 346 -2.14 -3.78 -16.94
CA VAL A 346 -1.15 -3.29 -15.97
C VAL A 346 -0.62 -1.91 -16.42
N ARG A 347 -0.57 -0.93 -15.52
CA ARG A 347 -0.08 0.43 -15.81
C ARG A 347 1.16 0.73 -14.99
N SER A 348 2.13 1.36 -15.64
CA SER A 348 3.34 1.83 -14.99
C SER A 348 3.07 3.03 -14.10
N VAL A 349 3.83 3.13 -13.00
CA VAL A 349 4.06 4.39 -12.28
C VAL A 349 4.53 5.49 -13.25
N GLU A 350 5.42 5.15 -14.19
CA GLU A 350 6.07 6.08 -15.12
C GLU A 350 5.27 6.34 -16.41
N ASP A 351 4.29 5.52 -16.78
CA ASP A 351 3.45 5.79 -17.98
C ASP A 351 2.37 6.84 -17.67
N LEU A 352 2.09 7.08 -16.39
CA LEU A 352 1.29 8.19 -15.89
C LEU A 352 2.12 9.50 -15.81
N VAL A 353 3.41 9.44 -16.17
CA VAL A 353 4.38 10.53 -16.13
C VAL A 353 4.79 10.88 -17.56
N PRO A 354 4.28 11.97 -18.17
CA PRO A 354 4.84 12.45 -19.44
C PRO A 354 6.29 12.93 -19.23
N GLN A 355 7.16 12.59 -20.19
CA GLN A 355 8.61 12.89 -20.23
C GLN A 355 8.93 14.39 -20.21
#